data_AF-A0A955AA54-F1
#
_entry.id   AF-A0A955AA54-F1
#
_cell.length_a   1.000
_cell.length_b   1.000
_cell.length_c   1.000
_cell.angle_alpha   90.00
_cell.angle_beta   90.00
_cell.angle_gamma   90.00
#
_symmetry.space_group_name_H-M   'P 1'
#
loop_
_entity.id
_entity.type
_entity.pdbx_description
1 polymer ?
#
loop_
_entity_poly.entity_id
_entity_poly.type
_entity_poly.pdbx_seq_one_letter_code
_entity_poly.pdbx_strand_id
1 'polypeptide(L)'
;MSVNKNIDSQQYKQTLKSVFPTQFEPGSLADRLLLQGREEGREEGMEKGKLAGKIQTLQELLGDEVSTDIALKPLSIVALTTVLNALQVRLRDRDA
;
A
#
# COMPACT_ATOMS: atom_id res chain seq x y z
N MET A 1 28.26 5.17 -10.17
CA MET A 1 28.60 5.51 -8.77
C MET A 1 27.97 4.46 -7.88
N SER A 2 28.79 3.64 -7.22
CA SER A 2 28.34 2.52 -6.38
C SER A 2 28.01 3.02 -4.99
N VAL A 3 26.75 2.95 -4.57
CA VAL A 3 26.33 3.41 -3.24
C VAL A 3 26.71 2.34 -2.22
N ASN A 4 27.74 2.65 -1.44
CA ASN A 4 28.33 1.77 -0.43
C ASN A 4 27.33 1.58 0.74
N LYS A 5 26.76 0.39 0.87
CA LYS A 5 25.67 0.05 1.82
C LYS A 5 26.15 -0.25 3.25
N ASN A 6 27.14 0.47 3.76
CA ASN A 6 27.64 0.30 5.13
C ASN A 6 27.51 1.59 5.97
N ILE A 7 26.39 2.30 5.84
CA ILE A 7 26.07 3.38 6.78
C ILE A 7 25.67 2.72 8.10
N ASP A 8 26.67 2.65 8.97
CA ASP A 8 26.59 2.19 10.34
C ASP A 8 25.43 2.90 11.05
N SER A 9 24.48 2.12 11.53
CA SER A 9 23.30 2.55 12.29
C SER A 9 23.61 3.54 13.42
N GLN A 10 24.85 3.55 13.90
CA GLN A 10 25.36 4.49 14.90
C GLN A 10 25.43 5.94 14.38
N GLN A 11 25.83 6.16 13.13
CA GLN A 11 25.95 7.51 12.53
C GLN A 11 24.57 8.16 12.34
N TYR A 12 23.55 7.36 12.04
CA TYR A 12 22.17 7.82 11.91
C TYR A 12 21.59 8.28 13.26
N LYS A 13 21.87 7.55 14.34
CA LYS A 13 21.42 7.92 15.69
C LYS A 13 22.08 9.21 16.20
N GLN A 14 23.32 9.48 15.78
CA GLN A 14 24.05 10.67 16.19
C GLN A 14 23.56 11.94 15.49
N THR A 15 23.23 11.86 14.20
CA THR A 15 22.64 12.98 13.44
C THR A 15 21.25 13.34 13.96
N LEU A 16 20.42 12.34 14.29
CA LEU A 16 19.08 12.59 14.86
C LEU A 16 19.12 13.26 16.25
N LYS A 17 20.11 12.95 17.09
CA LYS A 17 20.32 13.61 18.39
C LYS A 17 20.67 15.10 18.26
N SER A 18 21.33 15.49 17.18
CA SER A 18 21.78 16.88 16.98
C SER A 18 20.65 17.83 16.57
N VAL A 19 19.58 17.29 15.96
CA VAL A 19 18.48 18.08 15.40
C VAL A 19 17.25 18.10 16.33
N PHE A 20 17.09 17.10 17.21
CA PHE A 20 15.94 17.01 18.12
C PHE A 20 16.39 16.78 19.58
N PRO A 21 16.32 17.79 20.47
CA PRO A 21 16.70 17.68 21.88
C PRO A 21 15.66 17.01 22.79
N THR A 22 14.80 16.13 22.24
CA THR A 22 13.87 15.33 23.05
C THR A 22 14.40 13.91 23.19
N GLN A 23 14.61 13.46 24.43
CA GLN A 23 14.91 12.06 24.74
C GLN A 23 13.75 11.18 24.22
N PHE A 24 13.98 10.40 23.16
CA PHE A 24 13.07 9.35 22.76
C PHE A 24 13.18 8.23 23.80
N GLU A 25 12.35 8.29 24.83
CA GLU A 25 12.12 7.21 25.78
C GLU A 25 11.53 6.01 25.01
N PRO A 26 12.18 4.83 25.00
CA PRO A 26 11.66 3.64 24.33
C PRO A 26 10.34 3.23 25.01
N GLY A 27 9.21 3.43 24.31
CA GLY A 27 7.86 3.25 24.86
C GLY A 27 6.95 4.49 24.78
N SER A 28 7.48 5.61 24.26
CA SER A 28 6.74 6.85 24.00
C SER A 28 5.54 6.64 23.08
N LEU A 29 4.46 7.39 23.33
CA LEU A 29 3.26 7.43 22.47
C LEU A 29 3.62 7.72 21.00
N ALA A 30 4.71 8.47 20.75
CA ALA A 30 5.19 8.74 19.39
C ALA A 30 5.64 7.47 18.65
N ASP A 31 6.35 6.54 19.32
CA ASP A 31 6.75 5.26 18.71
C ASP A 31 5.54 4.38 18.43
N ARG A 32 4.56 4.36 19.33
CA ARG A 32 3.30 3.63 19.12
C ARG A 32 2.50 4.19 17.94
N LEU A 33 2.40 5.51 17.83
CA LEU A 33 1.70 6.16 16.70
C LEU A 33 2.41 5.89 15.36
N LEU A 34 3.75 5.91 15.33
CA LEU A 34 4.52 5.57 14.13
C LEU A 34 4.37 4.10 13.71
N LEU A 35 4.36 3.18 14.67
CA LEU A 35 4.13 1.76 14.41
C LEU A 35 2.72 1.52 13.89
N GLN A 36 1.72 2.11 14.55
CA GLN A 36 0.32 1.94 14.19
C GLN A 36 0.03 2.51 12.79
N GLY A 37 0.52 3.72 12.48
CA GLY A 37 0.36 4.29 11.13
C GLY A 37 1.07 3.48 10.03
N ARG A 38 2.17 2.78 10.36
CA ARG A 38 2.86 1.88 9.42
C ARG A 38 2.10 0.57 9.22
N GLU A 39 1.47 0.03 10.26
CA GLU A 39 0.63 -1.16 10.17
C GLU A 39 -0.64 -0.89 9.37
N GLU A 40 -1.36 0.20 9.68
CA GLU A 40 -2.56 0.63 8.95
C GLU A 40 -2.25 0.85 7.45
N GLY A 41 -1.16 1.56 7.13
CA GLY A 41 -0.74 1.74 5.74
C GLY A 41 -0.37 0.43 5.02
N ARG A 42 0.11 -0.58 5.76
CA ARG A 42 0.41 -1.90 5.19
C ARG A 42 -0.86 -2.70 4.93
N GLU A 43 -1.83 -2.65 5.85
CA GLU A 43 -3.11 -3.32 5.69
C GLU A 43 -3.92 -2.73 4.54
N GLU A 44 -4.06 -1.40 4.48
CA GLU A 44 -4.74 -0.72 3.38
C GLU A 44 -4.04 -0.99 2.03
N GLY A 45 -2.70 -1.01 2.02
CA GLY A 45 -1.93 -1.33 0.82
C GLY A 45 -2.16 -2.76 0.33
N MET A 46 -2.23 -3.73 1.24
CA MET A 46 -2.54 -5.12 0.90
C MET A 46 -3.98 -5.28 0.39
N GLU A 47 -4.95 -4.62 1.02
CA GLU A 47 -6.35 -4.70 0.61
C GLU A 47 -6.56 -4.10 -0.79
N LYS A 48 -6.03 -2.90 -1.05
CA LYS A 48 -6.04 -2.29 -2.38
C LYS A 48 -5.36 -3.18 -3.42
N GLY A 49 -4.21 -3.77 -3.09
CA GLY A 49 -3.50 -4.68 -3.97
C GLY A 49 -4.31 -5.93 -4.34
N LYS A 50 -4.99 -6.54 -3.36
CA LYS A 50 -5.87 -7.69 -3.60
C LYS A 50 -7.05 -7.33 -4.51
N LEU A 51 -7.66 -6.16 -4.30
CA LEU A 51 -8.77 -5.69 -5.14
C LEU A 51 -8.31 -5.40 -6.57
N ALA A 52 -7.18 -4.70 -6.73
CA ALA A 52 -6.61 -4.40 -8.04
C ALA A 52 -6.30 -5.68 -8.84
N GLY A 53 -5.67 -6.67 -8.21
CA GLY A 53 -5.41 -7.97 -8.85
C GLY A 53 -6.68 -8.70 -9.25
N LYS A 54 -7.71 -8.72 -8.39
CA LYS A 54 -9.00 -9.32 -8.74
C LYS A 54 -9.67 -8.61 -9.93
N ILE A 55 -9.64 -7.29 -9.97
CA ILE A 55 -10.16 -6.50 -11.10
C ILE A 55 -9.45 -6.90 -12.40
N GLN A 56 -8.11 -6.92 -12.40
CA GLN A 56 -7.32 -7.30 -13.57
C GLN A 56 -7.68 -8.72 -14.05
N THR A 57 -7.74 -9.70 -13.13
CA THR A 57 -8.13 -11.07 -13.49
C THR A 57 -9.55 -11.16 -14.07
N LEU A 58 -10.51 -10.38 -13.53
CA LEU A 58 -11.87 -10.37 -14.07
C LEU A 58 -11.94 -9.70 -15.44
N GLN A 59 -11.16 -8.63 -15.66
CA GLN A 59 -11.05 -7.99 -16.98
C GLN A 59 -10.45 -8.94 -18.01
N GLU A 60 -9.40 -9.68 -17.66
CA GLU A 60 -8.80 -10.72 -18.52
C GLU A 60 -9.81 -11.81 -18.89
N LEU A 61 -10.58 -12.32 -17.92
CA LEU A 61 -11.61 -13.34 -18.16
C LEU A 61 -12.76 -12.83 -19.04
N LEU A 62 -13.12 -11.55 -18.90
CA LEU A 62 -14.13 -10.89 -19.72
C LEU A 62 -13.62 -10.52 -21.12
N GLY A 63 -12.30 -10.52 -21.34
CA GLY A 63 -11.67 -10.01 -22.56
C GLY A 63 -11.72 -8.47 -22.68
N ASP A 64 -11.95 -7.78 -21.56
CA ASP A 64 -11.90 -6.32 -21.48
C ASP A 64 -10.42 -5.85 -21.40
N GLU A 65 -10.17 -4.58 -21.67
CA GLU A 65 -8.85 -3.98 -21.50
C GLU A 65 -8.41 -4.01 -20.02
N VAL A 66 -7.25 -4.61 -19.75
CA VAL A 66 -6.73 -4.77 -18.39
C VAL A 66 -6.26 -3.42 -17.85
N SER A 67 -6.82 -3.02 -16.72
CA SER A 67 -6.47 -1.78 -16.04
C SER A 67 -5.04 -1.86 -15.51
N THR A 68 -4.20 -0.92 -15.91
CA THR A 68 -2.81 -0.85 -15.42
C THR A 68 -2.76 -0.44 -13.95
N ASP A 69 -1.69 -0.84 -13.26
CA ASP A 69 -1.45 -0.46 -11.87
C ASP A 69 -1.45 1.06 -11.65
N ILE A 70 -1.09 1.84 -12.67
CA ILE A 70 -1.07 3.30 -12.62
C ILE A 70 -2.50 3.85 -12.51
N ALA A 71 -3.46 3.21 -13.18
CA ALA A 71 -4.88 3.58 -13.11
C ALA A 71 -5.54 3.10 -11.81
N LEU A 72 -5.11 1.95 -11.27
CA LEU A 72 -5.72 1.34 -10.08
C LEU A 72 -5.16 1.86 -8.75
N LYS A 73 -3.86 2.22 -8.69
CA LYS A 73 -3.22 2.76 -7.47
C LYS A 73 -3.88 4.02 -6.87
N PRO A 74 -4.31 5.02 -7.65
CA PRO A 74 -4.92 6.22 -7.08
C PRO A 74 -6.37 6.01 -6.63
N LEU A 75 -7.00 4.88 -7.00
CA LEU A 75 -8.39 4.62 -6.63
C LEU A 75 -8.52 4.25 -5.15
N SER A 76 -9.63 4.69 -4.54
CA SER A 76 -9.99 4.28 -3.18
C SER A 76 -10.47 2.83 -3.16
N ILE A 77 -10.43 2.20 -1.97
CA ILE A 77 -10.96 0.84 -1.76
C ILE A 77 -12.43 0.76 -2.20
N VAL A 78 -13.22 1.79 -1.93
CA VAL A 78 -14.63 1.88 -2.33
C VAL A 78 -14.76 1.87 -3.86
N ALA A 79 -13.99 2.70 -4.57
CA ALA A 79 -14.03 2.75 -6.04
C ALA A 79 -13.59 1.43 -6.67
N LEU A 80 -12.52 0.80 -6.15
CA LEU A 80 -12.08 -0.53 -6.61
C LEU A 80 -13.16 -1.59 -6.39
N THR A 81 -13.83 -1.56 -5.24
CA THR A 81 -14.92 -2.49 -4.93
C THR A 81 -16.12 -2.30 -5.86
N THR A 82 -16.48 -1.06 -6.19
CA THR A 82 -17.54 -0.77 -7.16
C THR A 82 -17.21 -1.33 -8.54
N VAL A 83 -15.98 -1.12 -9.03
CA VAL A 83 -15.52 -1.67 -10.32
C VAL A 83 -15.55 -3.19 -10.29
N LEU A 84 -15.06 -3.80 -9.21
CA LEU A 84 -15.07 -5.25 -9.05
C LEU A 84 -16.49 -5.83 -9.08
N ASN A 85 -17.44 -5.22 -8.37
CA ASN A 85 -18.83 -5.67 -8.39
C ASN A 85 -19.45 -5.54 -9.79
N ALA A 86 -19.17 -4.45 -10.51
CA ALA A 86 -19.65 -4.28 -11.88
C ALA A 86 -19.11 -5.37 -12.82
N LEU A 87 -17.82 -5.71 -12.70
CA LEU A 87 -17.20 -6.79 -13.47
C LEU A 87 -17.76 -8.16 -13.10
N GLN A 88 -18.01 -8.42 -11.82
CA GLN A 88 -18.64 -9.67 -11.37
C GLN A 88 -20.06 -9.85 -11.91
N VAL A 89 -20.87 -8.78 -11.94
CA VAL A 89 -22.21 -8.81 -12.53
C VAL A 89 -22.12 -9.12 -14.03
N ARG A 90 -21.25 -8.42 -14.76
CA ARG A 90 -21.02 -8.69 -16.20
C ARG A 90 -20.59 -10.14 -16.47
N LEU A 91 -19.71 -10.69 -15.64
CA LEU A 91 -19.27 -12.08 -15.78
C LEU A 91 -20.44 -13.05 -15.57
N ARG A 92 -21.26 -12.80 -14.54
CA ARG A 92 -22.44 -13.62 -14.25
C ARG A 92 -23.49 -13.55 -15.36
N ASP A 93 -23.73 -12.37 -15.93
CA ASP A 93 -24.70 -12.19 -17.03
C ASP A 93 -24.23 -12.85 -18.34
N ARG A 94 -22.92 -13.05 -18.51
CA ARG A 94 -22.35 -13.75 -19.67
C ARG A 94 -22.49 -15.28 -19.58
N ASP A 95 -22.48 -15.82 -18.36
CA ASP A 95 -22.58 -17.26 -18.09
C ASP A 95 -24.06 -17.74 -17.94
N ALA A 96 -25.03 -16.83 -17.93
CA ALA A 96 -26.47 -17.10 -17.81
C ALA A 96 -27.16 -17.25 -19.19
#